data_AF-A0A6V7HDK9-F1
#
_entry.id   AF-A0A6V7HDK9-F1
#
_cell.length_a   1.000
_cell.length_b   1.000
_cell.length_c   1.000
_cell.angle_alpha   90.00
_cell.angle_beta   90.00
_cell.angle_gamma   90.00
#
_symmetry.space_group_name_H-M   'P 1'
#
loop_
_entity.id
_entity.type
_entity.pdbx_description
1 polymer ?
#
loop_
_entity_poly.entity_id
_entity_poly.type
_entity_poly.pdbx_seq_one_letter_code
_entity_poly.pdbx_strand_id
1 'polypeptide(L)'
;MEWNFFVSVTVQSDGVGVLPRKFTRFLISVEPESEDDTAESGIFDLQEETLSRYSETCPNAVVETSKVAKEEISVAWTSPSEGSGCIFIRATILETPDTWYMDDQNLGIKICQDSKAEADDQGQVLKKCCACEEAKYEVTFEGLWSRNTHPKA
;
A
#
# COMPACT_ATOMS: atom_id res chain seq x y z
N MET A 1 1.17 -10.78 -19.28
CA MET A 1 0.60 -10.90 -17.94
C MET A 1 0.71 -9.52 -17.37
N GLU A 2 -0.38 -8.76 -17.38
CA GLU A 2 -0.41 -7.45 -16.71
C GLU A 2 -0.23 -7.74 -15.22
N TRP A 3 0.92 -7.35 -14.68
CA TRP A 3 1.14 -7.38 -13.24
C TRP A 3 0.36 -6.21 -12.68
N ASN A 4 -0.93 -6.40 -12.41
CA ASN A 4 -1.70 -5.43 -11.63
C ASN A 4 -1.09 -5.41 -10.23
N PHE A 5 -0.35 -4.34 -9.93
CA PHE A 5 0.27 -4.16 -8.63
C PHE A 5 -0.83 -3.77 -7.64
N PHE A 6 -0.98 -4.58 -6.61
CA PHE A 6 -2.01 -4.44 -5.60
C PHE A 6 -1.35 -4.08 -4.27
N VAL A 7 -1.87 -3.05 -3.61
CA VAL A 7 -1.39 -2.61 -2.29
C VAL A 7 -2.56 -2.37 -1.37
N SER A 8 -2.36 -2.64 -0.07
CA SER A 8 -3.30 -2.23 0.97
C SER A 8 -2.88 -0.85 1.49
N VAL A 9 -3.77 0.12 1.39
CA VAL A 9 -3.63 1.46 1.97
C VAL A 9 -4.33 1.46 3.30
N THR A 10 -3.57 1.61 4.39
CA THR A 10 -4.09 1.57 5.75
C THR A 10 -3.90 2.92 6.41
N VAL A 11 -4.97 3.43 7.02
CA VAL A 11 -4.91 4.60 7.91
C VAL A 11 -5.20 4.16 9.32
N GLN A 12 -4.28 4.48 10.23
CA GLN A 12 -4.35 4.07 11.62
C GLN A 12 -4.09 5.27 12.53
N SER A 13 -4.76 5.29 13.68
CA SER A 13 -4.47 6.27 14.72
C SER A 13 -3.19 5.93 15.48
N ASP A 14 -2.43 6.95 15.87
CA ASP A 14 -1.23 6.74 16.67
C ASP A 14 -1.59 6.21 18.07
N GLY A 15 -1.03 5.06 18.44
CA GLY A 15 -1.35 4.28 19.62
C GLY A 15 -0.46 4.57 20.83
N VAL A 16 0.26 5.69 20.87
CA VAL A 16 1.32 5.98 21.85
C VAL A 16 0.78 6.34 23.27
N GLY A 17 -0.44 5.92 23.63
CA GLY A 17 -1.05 6.19 24.94
C GLY A 17 -1.90 5.04 25.51
N VAL A 18 -2.32 5.17 26.78
CA VAL A 18 -3.14 4.17 27.52
C VAL A 18 -4.52 3.96 26.89
N LEU A 19 -4.96 4.86 25.99
CA LEU A 19 -6.17 4.74 25.18
C LEU A 19 -5.82 5.07 23.72
N PRO A 20 -6.12 4.18 22.75
CA PRO A 20 -5.89 4.47 21.34
C PRO A 20 -6.82 5.61 20.90
N ARG A 21 -6.27 6.59 20.17
CA ARG A 21 -7.09 7.66 19.56
C ARG A 21 -8.03 7.03 18.54
N LYS A 22 -9.20 7.64 18.32
CA LYS A 22 -10.20 7.12 17.38
C LYS A 22 -10.69 8.21 16.47
N PHE A 23 -10.89 7.89 15.20
CA PHE A 23 -11.51 8.79 14.24
C PHE A 23 -12.90 8.31 13.85
N THR A 24 -13.75 9.24 13.46
CA THR A 24 -15.14 8.94 13.08
C THR A 24 -15.36 9.07 11.58
N ARG A 25 -14.64 9.99 10.93
CA ARG A 25 -14.70 10.20 9.48
C ARG A 25 -13.31 10.16 8.87
N PHE A 26 -13.28 9.75 7.60
CA PHE A 26 -12.07 9.75 6.81
C PHE A 26 -12.41 10.01 5.34
N LEU A 27 -11.44 10.53 4.61
CA LEU A 27 -11.46 10.60 3.16
C LEU A 27 -10.09 10.15 2.67
N ILE A 28 -10.05 9.09 1.87
CA ILE A 28 -8.84 8.62 1.19
C ILE A 28 -9.06 8.90 -0.30
N SER A 29 -8.20 9.72 -0.90
CA SER A 29 -8.26 10.04 -2.33
C SER A 29 -6.97 9.65 -3.03
N VAL A 30 -7.09 9.40 -4.34
CA VAL A 30 -5.94 9.18 -5.22
C VAL A 30 -5.99 10.14 -6.41
N GLU A 31 -4.86 10.77 -6.69
CA GLU A 31 -4.70 11.78 -7.72
C GLU A 31 -3.40 11.55 -8.52
N PRO A 32 -3.41 11.72 -9.84
CA PRO A 32 -2.18 11.69 -10.61
C PRO A 32 -1.31 12.92 -10.32
N GLU A 33 0.01 12.79 -10.43
CA GLU A 33 0.92 13.94 -10.31
C GLU A 33 0.82 14.87 -11.53
N SER A 34 0.48 14.33 -12.70
CA SER A 34 0.27 15.11 -13.92
C SER A 34 -1.04 15.87 -13.88
N GLU A 35 -1.05 17.10 -14.39
CA GLU A 35 -2.26 17.91 -14.60
C GLU A 35 -3.07 17.48 -15.85
N ASP A 36 -2.72 16.36 -16.48
CA ASP A 36 -3.46 15.83 -17.62
C ASP A 36 -4.75 15.16 -17.14
N ASP A 37 -5.90 15.64 -17.61
CA ASP A 37 -7.22 15.09 -17.27
C ASP A 37 -7.39 13.61 -17.73
N THR A 38 -6.52 13.13 -18.62
CA THR A 38 -6.51 11.73 -19.07
C THR A 38 -5.63 10.81 -18.22
N ALA A 39 -4.92 11.36 -17.23
CA ALA A 39 -4.02 10.58 -16.39
C ALA A 39 -4.77 9.63 -15.46
N GLU A 40 -4.35 8.36 -15.49
CA GLU A 40 -4.91 7.31 -14.66
C GLU A 40 -4.27 7.31 -13.27
N SER A 41 -5.10 7.28 -12.23
CA SER A 41 -4.67 7.29 -10.81
C SER A 41 -4.76 5.91 -10.13
N GLY A 42 -5.20 4.89 -10.86
CA GLY A 42 -5.54 3.59 -10.30
C GLY A 42 -6.93 3.57 -9.65
N ILE A 43 -7.31 2.41 -9.12
CA ILE A 43 -8.67 2.13 -8.65
C ILE A 43 -8.62 1.63 -7.21
N PHE A 44 -9.47 2.19 -6.36
CA PHE A 44 -9.70 1.65 -5.02
C PHE A 44 -10.68 0.49 -5.04
N ASP A 45 -10.45 -0.50 -4.18
CA ASP A 45 -11.38 -1.59 -3.89
C ASP A 45 -11.63 -1.65 -2.37
N LEU A 46 -12.89 -1.86 -1.98
CA LEU A 46 -13.31 -1.78 -0.59
C LEU A 46 -13.06 -3.12 0.09
N GLN A 47 -12.22 -3.13 1.13
CA GLN A 47 -12.02 -4.34 1.94
C GLN A 47 -13.17 -4.52 2.95
N GLU A 48 -13.66 -3.43 3.53
CA GLU A 48 -14.74 -3.42 4.53
C GLU A 48 -15.87 -2.45 4.14
N GLU A 49 -16.82 -2.93 3.35
CA GLU A 49 -17.98 -2.13 2.87
C GLU A 49 -18.90 -1.63 4.02
N THR A 50 -18.85 -2.28 5.18
CA THR A 50 -19.63 -1.86 6.36
C THR A 50 -19.09 -0.56 6.98
N LEU A 51 -17.80 -0.29 6.81
CA LEU A 51 -17.11 0.87 7.38
C LEU A 51 -16.76 1.93 6.32
N SER A 52 -16.61 1.51 5.07
CA SER A 52 -16.13 2.33 3.96
C SER A 52 -17.05 2.25 2.73
N ARG A 53 -17.11 3.33 1.97
CA ARG A 53 -17.86 3.43 0.70
C ARG A 53 -17.17 4.38 -0.25
N TYR A 54 -17.44 4.23 -1.55
CA TYR A 54 -17.03 5.23 -2.53
C TYR A 54 -17.73 6.57 -2.29
N SER A 55 -17.01 7.66 -2.52
CA SER A 55 -17.55 9.02 -2.43
C SER A 55 -18.48 9.30 -3.60
N GLU A 56 -19.62 9.92 -3.31
CA GLU A 56 -20.57 10.37 -4.34
C GLU A 56 -20.12 11.65 -5.05
N THR A 57 -19.18 12.39 -4.45
CA THR A 57 -18.72 13.70 -4.94
C THR A 57 -17.39 13.60 -5.66
N CYS A 58 -16.58 12.58 -5.36
CA CYS A 58 -15.26 12.38 -5.97
C CYS A 58 -15.08 10.90 -6.33
N PRO A 59 -14.95 10.54 -7.62
CA PRO A 59 -14.93 9.15 -8.07
C PRO A 59 -13.68 8.39 -7.58
N ASN A 60 -12.57 9.09 -7.36
CA ASN A 60 -11.29 8.49 -6.93
C ASN A 60 -11.10 8.60 -5.41
N ALA A 61 -12.20 8.62 -4.64
CA ALA A 61 -12.14 8.76 -3.19
C ALA A 61 -13.05 7.76 -2.46
N VAL A 62 -12.55 7.29 -1.32
CA VAL A 62 -13.27 6.43 -0.37
C VAL A 62 -13.51 7.21 0.93
N VAL A 63 -14.71 7.10 1.48
CA VAL A 63 -15.16 7.80 2.68
C VAL A 63 -15.84 6.84 3.66
N GLU A 64 -16.17 7.32 4.87
CA GLU A 64 -16.88 6.49 5.84
C GLU A 64 -18.34 6.21 5.45
N THR A 65 -18.80 5.00 5.78
CA THR A 65 -20.23 4.63 5.71
C THR A 65 -21.00 5.12 6.94
N SER A 66 -20.34 5.20 8.10
CA SER A 66 -20.94 5.62 9.36
C SER A 66 -19.94 6.31 10.30
N LYS A 67 -20.47 7.08 11.27
CA LYS A 67 -19.70 7.79 12.30
C LYS A 67 -19.23 6.91 13.47
N VAL A 68 -19.23 5.59 13.30
CA VAL A 68 -18.66 4.68 14.30
C VAL A 68 -17.19 5.02 14.51
N ALA A 69 -16.74 5.05 15.76
CA ALA A 69 -15.36 5.34 16.11
C ALA A 69 -14.44 4.19 15.68
N LYS A 70 -13.40 4.49 14.92
CA LYS A 70 -12.45 3.54 14.31
C LYS A 70 -11.04 3.86 14.76
N GLU A 71 -10.22 2.83 14.90
CA GLU A 71 -8.78 2.95 15.17
C GLU A 71 -7.97 2.75 13.88
N GLU A 72 -8.53 1.99 12.93
CA GLU A 72 -7.90 1.64 11.67
C GLU A 72 -8.96 1.52 10.57
N ILE A 73 -8.57 1.82 9.32
CA ILE A 73 -9.30 1.45 8.12
C ILE A 73 -8.30 1.09 7.02
N SER A 74 -8.62 0.05 6.24
CA SER A 74 -7.82 -0.39 5.10
C SER A 74 -8.65 -0.42 3.83
N VAL A 75 -8.07 0.09 2.74
CA VAL A 75 -8.65 0.01 1.39
C VAL A 75 -7.61 -0.58 0.46
N ALA A 76 -8.04 -1.42 -0.47
CA ALA A 76 -7.17 -1.92 -1.51
C ALA A 76 -7.01 -0.86 -2.60
N TRP A 77 -5.81 -0.76 -3.18
CA TRP A 77 -5.55 0.08 -4.35
C TRP A 77 -4.82 -0.75 -5.41
N THR A 78 -5.32 -0.64 -6.64
CA THR A 78 -4.73 -1.26 -7.83
C THR A 78 -4.07 -0.20 -8.68
N SER A 79 -2.81 -0.42 -9.03
CA SER A 79 -2.02 0.52 -9.84
C SER A 79 -2.65 0.78 -11.22
N PRO A 80 -2.50 2.00 -11.75
CA PRO A 80 -2.82 2.27 -13.15
C PRO A 80 -1.84 1.57 -14.11
N SER A 81 -2.07 1.75 -15.41
CA SER A 81 -1.21 1.20 -16.45
C SER A 81 0.24 1.73 -16.39
N GLU A 82 1.18 0.98 -16.99
CA GLU A 82 2.56 1.44 -17.10
C GLU A 82 2.63 2.76 -17.90
N GLY A 83 3.47 3.70 -17.44
CA GLY A 83 3.58 5.02 -18.06
C GLY A 83 2.57 6.06 -17.59
N SER A 84 1.66 5.74 -16.66
CA SER A 84 0.76 6.75 -16.03
C SER A 84 1.47 7.73 -15.08
N GLY A 85 2.78 7.57 -14.87
CA GLY A 85 3.59 8.46 -14.05
C GLY A 85 3.46 8.17 -12.55
N CYS A 86 3.68 9.20 -11.73
CA CYS A 86 3.51 9.10 -10.29
C CYS A 86 2.10 9.51 -9.88
N ILE A 87 1.64 8.96 -8.76
CA ILE A 87 0.34 9.25 -8.16
C ILE A 87 0.53 9.60 -6.67
N PHE A 88 -0.42 10.36 -6.13
CA PHE A 88 -0.51 10.70 -4.72
C PHE A 88 -1.75 10.04 -4.12
N ILE A 89 -1.55 9.27 -3.05
CA ILE A 89 -2.64 8.81 -2.19
C ILE A 89 -2.62 9.71 -0.95
N ARG A 90 -3.74 10.36 -0.66
CA ARG A 90 -3.89 11.28 0.47
C ARG A 90 -5.04 10.87 1.36
N ALA A 91 -4.87 11.06 2.66
CA ALA A 91 -5.87 10.81 3.68
C ALA A 91 -6.21 12.11 4.43
N THR A 92 -7.50 12.34 4.65
CA THR A 92 -8.02 13.34 5.57
C THR A 92 -8.75 12.62 6.69
N ILE A 93 -8.42 12.93 7.93
CA ILE A 93 -8.97 12.23 9.10
C ILE A 93 -9.65 13.22 10.04
N LEU A 94 -10.88 12.91 10.44
CA LEU A 94 -11.66 13.69 11.40
C LEU A 94 -11.85 12.89 12.69
N GLU A 95 -11.17 13.34 13.74
CA GLU A 95 -11.28 12.78 15.08
C GLU A 95 -12.52 13.33 15.79
N THR A 96 -12.63 14.66 15.84
CA THR A 96 -13.78 15.39 16.36
C THR A 96 -14.14 16.54 15.40
N PRO A 97 -15.32 17.18 15.52
CA PRO A 97 -15.65 18.35 14.70
C PRO A 97 -14.61 19.48 14.76
N ASP A 98 -13.88 19.59 15.87
CA ASP A 98 -12.86 20.62 16.10
C ASP A 98 -11.42 20.11 15.86
N THR A 99 -11.24 18.83 15.55
CA THR A 99 -9.92 18.19 15.41
C THR A 99 -9.87 17.31 14.16
N TRP A 100 -9.14 17.78 13.16
CA TRP A 100 -8.93 17.12 11.87
C TRP A 100 -7.47 17.21 11.43
N TYR A 101 -7.06 16.27 10.58
CA TYR A 101 -5.72 16.15 10.03
C TYR A 101 -5.81 15.97 8.51
N MET A 102 -5.01 16.72 7.76
CA MET A 102 -4.95 16.75 6.30
C MET A 102 -3.58 17.29 5.89
N ASP A 103 -3.05 16.85 4.75
CA ASP A 103 -1.79 17.33 4.16
C ASP A 103 -0.55 17.19 5.07
N ASP A 104 -0.67 16.46 6.19
CA ASP A 104 0.48 16.06 7.00
C ASP A 104 1.34 15.06 6.21
N GLN A 105 2.66 15.11 6.40
CA GLN A 105 3.62 14.20 5.71
C GLN A 105 3.31 12.71 5.95
N ASN A 106 2.63 12.38 7.05
CA ASN A 106 2.25 11.01 7.39
C ASN A 106 0.88 10.60 6.84
N LEU A 107 0.15 11.52 6.20
CA LEU A 107 -1.18 11.30 5.62
C LEU A 107 -1.17 11.35 4.09
N GLY A 108 0.01 11.46 3.48
CA GLY A 108 0.17 11.44 2.03
C GLY A 108 1.35 10.58 1.64
N ILE A 109 1.16 9.71 0.65
CA ILE A 109 2.25 8.96 0.03
C ILE A 109 2.29 9.21 -1.47
N LYS A 110 3.50 9.33 -2.00
CA LYS A 110 3.75 9.40 -3.45
C LYS A 110 4.23 8.04 -3.92
N ILE A 111 3.55 7.48 -4.91
CA ILE A 111 3.90 6.20 -5.53
C ILE A 111 4.28 6.48 -6.98
N CYS A 112 5.40 5.92 -7.43
CA CYS A 112 5.91 6.06 -8.79
C CYS A 112 6.24 4.69 -9.36
N GLN A 113 6.19 4.57 -10.68
CA GLN A 113 6.74 3.41 -11.38
C GLN A 113 8.23 3.25 -11.03
N ASP A 114 8.61 2.05 -10.60
CA ASP A 114 10.00 1.78 -10.30
C ASP A 114 10.80 1.59 -11.59
N SER A 115 11.66 2.57 -11.89
CA SER A 115 12.59 2.50 -13.03
C SER A 115 13.54 1.31 -13.01
N LYS A 116 13.72 0.66 -11.84
CA LYS A 116 14.58 -0.52 -11.69
C LYS A 116 13.83 -1.85 -11.85
N ALA A 117 12.50 -1.83 -11.92
CA ALA A 117 11.71 -3.05 -12.11
C ALA A 117 12.14 -3.83 -13.37
N GLU A 118 12.50 -3.12 -14.45
CA GLU A 118 13.04 -3.72 -15.68
C GLU A 118 14.40 -4.40 -15.49
N ALA A 119 15.23 -3.92 -14.55
CA ALA A 119 16.52 -4.51 -14.25
C ALA A 119 16.40 -5.75 -13.34
N ASP A 120 15.34 -5.79 -12.53
CA ASP A 120 15.01 -6.93 -11.66
C ASP A 120 14.09 -7.95 -12.35
N ASP A 121 13.63 -7.68 -13.59
CA ASP A 121 12.94 -8.66 -14.40
C ASP A 121 13.89 -9.81 -14.73
N GLN A 122 13.67 -10.94 -14.05
CA GLN A 122 14.39 -12.19 -14.33
C GLN A 122 14.00 -12.78 -15.70
N GLY A 123 13.09 -12.12 -16.41
CA GLY A 123 12.60 -12.50 -17.71
C GLY A 123 11.73 -13.75 -17.64
N GLN A 124 11.50 -14.36 -18.81
CA GLN A 124 10.75 -15.59 -18.86
C GLN A 124 11.51 -16.72 -18.17
N VAL A 125 10.84 -17.41 -17.23
CA VAL A 125 11.36 -18.65 -16.65
C VAL A 125 11.62 -19.67 -17.75
N LEU A 126 12.89 -19.91 -18.02
CA LEU A 126 13.31 -20.86 -19.05
C LEU A 126 13.08 -22.28 -18.54
N LYS A 127 12.30 -23.08 -19.29
CA LYS A 127 12.10 -24.52 -18.98
C LYS A 127 13.40 -25.32 -19.07
N LYS A 128 14.37 -24.84 -19.85
CA LYS A 128 15.68 -25.45 -20.03
C LYS A 128 16.75 -24.37 -20.02
N CYS A 129 17.79 -24.56 -19.20
CA CYS A 129 18.93 -23.66 -19.16
C CYS A 129 19.66 -23.66 -20.52
N CYS A 130 19.96 -22.47 -21.05
CA CYS A 130 20.73 -22.26 -22.29
C CYS A 130 22.14 -21.73 -22.02
N ALA A 131 22.54 -21.56 -20.76
CA ALA A 131 23.89 -21.10 -20.44
C ALA A 131 24.92 -22.14 -20.90
N CYS A 132 25.87 -21.70 -21.72
CA CYS A 132 26.97 -22.54 -22.20
C CYS A 132 28.18 -22.54 -21.26
N GLU A 133 28.21 -21.60 -20.32
CA GLU A 133 29.30 -21.40 -19.37
C GLU A 133 28.90 -21.88 -17.98
N GLU A 134 29.88 -22.39 -17.25
CA GLU A 134 29.69 -22.89 -15.89
C GLU A 134 29.89 -21.76 -14.87
N ALA A 135 28.94 -21.61 -13.95
CA ALA A 135 29.04 -20.69 -12.83
C ALA A 135 29.37 -21.47 -11.55
N LYS A 136 30.29 -20.94 -10.74
CA LYS A 136 30.68 -21.52 -9.46
C LYS A 136 30.03 -20.73 -8.32
N TYR A 137 29.31 -21.43 -7.46
CA TYR A 137 28.69 -20.86 -6.27
C TYR A 137 29.28 -21.50 -5.02
N GLU A 138 29.47 -20.70 -3.98
CA GLU A 138 29.79 -21.17 -2.65
C GLU A 138 28.54 -21.03 -1.78
N VAL A 139 28.13 -22.12 -1.14
CA VAL A 139 26.98 -22.15 -0.24
C VAL A 139 27.48 -22.54 1.14
N THR A 140 27.26 -21.67 2.11
CA THR A 140 27.63 -21.90 3.51
C THR A 140 26.37 -22.15 4.32
N PHE A 141 26.35 -23.24 5.09
CA PHE A 141 25.27 -23.54 6.02
C PHE A 141 25.70 -23.19 7.43
N GLU A 142 24.96 -22.28 8.07
CA GLU A 142 25.20 -21.91 9.47
C GLU A 142 24.16 -22.55 10.39
N GLY A 143 24.62 -23.46 11.25
CA GLY A 143 23.77 -24.13 12.23
C GLY A 143 23.52 -23.22 13.45
N LEU A 144 22.34 -22.59 13.52
CA LEU A 144 21.91 -21.81 14.68
C LEU A 144 21.38 -22.67 15.84
N TRP A 145 21.27 -23.99 15.62
CA TRP A 145 20.75 -24.95 16.59
C TRP A 145 21.87 -25.52 17.46
N SER A 146 21.77 -25.31 18.78
CA SER A 146 22.69 -25.88 19.76
C SER A 146 21.93 -26.38 20.99
N ARG A 147 22.56 -27.22 21.81
CA ARG A 147 22.00 -27.65 23.10
C ARG A 147 21.65 -26.48 24.04
N ASN A 148 22.32 -25.34 23.86
CA ASN A 148 22.10 -24.14 24.67
C ASN A 148 20.94 -23.29 24.13
N THR A 149 20.73 -23.27 22.80
CA THR A 149 19.62 -22.52 22.20
C THR A 149 18.31 -23.30 22.21
N HIS A 150 18.35 -24.63 22.28
CA HIS A 150 17.16 -25.48 22.33
C HIS A 150 17.38 -26.69 23.27
N PRO A 151 17.27 -26.49 24.60
CA PRO A 151 17.34 -27.56 25.58
C PRO A 151 16.17 -28.53 25.39
N LYS A 152 16.39 -29.83 25.65
CA LYS A 152 15.27 -30.79 25.70
C LYS A 152 14.37 -30.44 26.87
N ALA A 153 13.08 -30.25 26.59
CA ALA A 153 12.03 -30.18 27.60
C ALA A 153 11.87 -31.53 28.32
#